data_AF-A0A1S2YR24-F1
#
_entry.id   AF-A0A1S2YR24-F1
#
_cell.length_a   1.000
_cell.length_b   1.000
_cell.length_c   1.000
_cell.angle_alpha   90.00
_cell.angle_beta   90.00
_cell.angle_gamma   90.00
#
_symmetry.space_group_name_H-M   'P 1'
#
loop_
_entity.id
_entity.type
_entity.pdbx_description
1 polymer ?
#
loop_
_entity_poly.entity_id
_entity_poly.type
_entity_poly.pdbx_seq_one_letter_code
_entity_poly.pdbx_strand_id
1 'polypeptide(L)'
;MVTGAPEMNFVKSKEAENNLQKQGVEAAAERDDNSLPDATDEVAEAKAQPDAKRVKLQKELTFQDMYQNQELFAEDDEEDDDWEPSQLNKCVEVAKWFCKNCTMDNLDNDDNDGLCETCWEHKDSKIASCGHYTSSLAQEDLIEIQPIIKDVNSQESAENSSTAIGFDERMLLHAEVEMKSNPHPERPDRLQAIAASLARAGIFPGRCYSIPAREITQEELMKVHTLEHVESVEVTSELKSSYFTPDTYANEHSACAARLAAGLCADLASAIVSGRAKNGFALVRPPGHHAGVKRVMGFCLHNNAAVAALAAQAAGARKVLILDWDVHHGNGTQEIFDQNKSVLYISLHRHEGGQFYPGTGAAHEVGSMGAEGYCVNVPWSRGGVGDNDYCFAFQHVVLPIASEFAPDFTIISAGFDAARGDPLGCCDVTPSGYAQMTHMLNALSGGKMLVILEGGYNLRSISSSATKVIKVLLGDESPVCEPENSFPTKAGLQTVLEVLEIQMKFWPSVEPILRNLQSLWKMHCLEKKSKQTKKRRRILAPMWWRWGRKSFLFHLLNGHLRVKSKRFC
;
A
#
# COMPACT_ATOMS: atom_id res chain seq x y z
N MET A 1 -15.49 -5.74 -62.63
CA MET A 1 -15.46 -6.99 -63.42
C MET A 1 -14.58 -8.01 -62.68
N VAL A 2 -14.93 -9.30 -62.71
CA VAL A 2 -14.01 -10.47 -62.64
C VAL A 2 -12.98 -10.42 -61.49
N THR A 3 -13.31 -10.84 -60.25
CA THR A 3 -13.29 -12.24 -59.71
C THR A 3 -11.90 -12.88 -59.57
N GLY A 4 -11.61 -13.48 -58.40
CA GLY A 4 -10.40 -14.30 -58.22
C GLY A 4 -10.18 -14.80 -56.79
N ALA A 5 -10.82 -15.91 -56.42
CA ALA A 5 -10.42 -16.77 -55.31
C ALA A 5 -10.10 -18.18 -55.84
N PRO A 6 -9.23 -18.93 -55.16
CA PRO A 6 -9.35 -20.39 -55.15
C PRO A 6 -9.26 -20.99 -53.74
N GLU A 7 -9.57 -22.29 -53.64
CA GLU A 7 -9.90 -22.98 -52.40
C GLU A 7 -8.76 -23.84 -51.82
N MET A 8 -8.95 -24.21 -50.55
CA MET A 8 -8.60 -25.49 -49.87
C MET A 8 -7.41 -26.35 -50.33
N ASN A 9 -6.72 -26.92 -49.35
CA ASN A 9 -6.42 -28.36 -49.39
C ASN A 9 -6.49 -29.00 -48.00
N PHE A 10 -6.92 -30.27 -47.96
CA PHE A 10 -7.18 -31.06 -46.75
C PHE A 10 -6.28 -32.30 -46.75
N VAL A 11 -5.68 -32.66 -45.61
CA VAL A 11 -4.97 -33.96 -45.44
C VAL A 11 -5.33 -34.56 -44.09
N LYS A 12 -5.57 -35.89 -44.05
CA LYS A 12 -5.88 -36.68 -42.83
C LYS A 12 -5.08 -37.98 -42.80
N SER A 13 -4.55 -38.33 -41.63
CA SER A 13 -4.09 -39.67 -41.21
C SER A 13 -3.94 -39.65 -39.67
N LYS A 14 -4.37 -40.60 -38.80
CA LYS A 14 -4.41 -42.08 -38.78
C LYS A 14 -3.01 -42.73 -38.85
N GLU A 15 -2.59 -43.78 -38.12
CA GLU A 15 -3.10 -44.65 -37.00
C GLU A 15 -1.92 -45.59 -36.56
N ALA A 16 -1.82 -46.30 -35.41
CA ALA A 16 -2.56 -46.41 -34.13
C ALA A 16 -1.74 -47.19 -33.03
N GLU A 17 -2.36 -47.38 -31.85
CA GLU A 17 -2.36 -48.60 -30.98
C GLU A 17 -1.26 -49.01 -29.93
N ASN A 18 -1.78 -49.38 -28.73
CA ASN A 18 -1.52 -50.56 -27.85
C ASN A 18 -0.13 -50.95 -27.25
N ASN A 19 -0.02 -50.91 -25.90
CA ASN A 19 0.02 -52.07 -24.93
C ASN A 19 0.42 -51.61 -23.49
N LEU A 20 -0.23 -52.05 -22.38
CA LEU A 20 0.02 -53.23 -21.50
C LEU A 20 1.38 -53.18 -20.71
N GLN A 21 1.55 -53.63 -19.44
CA GLN A 21 0.90 -54.73 -18.67
C GLN A 21 1.25 -54.79 -17.13
N LYS A 22 0.28 -55.08 -16.22
CA LYS A 22 0.28 -55.83 -14.88
C LYS A 22 1.39 -55.58 -13.80
N GLN A 23 1.28 -55.87 -12.47
CA GLN A 23 0.28 -56.30 -11.43
C GLN A 23 0.84 -55.84 -10.02
N GLY A 24 0.37 -56.13 -8.78
CA GLY A 24 -0.53 -57.12 -8.12
C GLY A 24 -1.31 -56.51 -6.90
N VAL A 25 -1.91 -57.18 -5.88
CA VAL A 25 -1.80 -58.53 -5.21
C VAL A 25 -0.71 -58.60 -4.11
N GLU A 26 -0.86 -59.03 -2.82
CA GLU A 26 -1.93 -59.46 -1.83
C GLU A 26 -1.24 -59.56 -0.40
N ALA A 27 -1.81 -59.83 0.81
CA ALA A 27 -3.10 -59.58 1.53
C ALA A 27 -3.05 -60.14 3.02
N ALA A 28 -4.10 -59.90 3.85
CA ALA A 28 -4.48 -60.57 5.16
C ALA A 28 -3.61 -60.33 6.46
N ALA A 29 -4.04 -60.61 7.73
CA ALA A 29 -5.36 -60.62 8.44
C ALA A 29 -5.29 -60.86 10.01
N GLU A 30 -6.29 -60.36 10.77
CA GLU A 30 -6.98 -60.85 12.03
C GLU A 30 -6.35 -61.09 13.45
N ARG A 31 -7.00 -60.49 14.50
CA ARG A 31 -7.42 -61.03 15.86
C ARG A 31 -6.37 -61.39 16.96
N ASP A 32 -6.63 -61.59 18.27
CA ASP A 32 -7.69 -61.38 19.34
C ASP A 32 -7.03 -61.76 20.73
N ASP A 33 -7.49 -61.57 21.99
CA ASP A 33 -8.50 -60.74 22.73
C ASP A 33 -8.36 -60.94 24.30
N ASN A 34 -8.76 -59.95 25.15
CA ASN A 34 -8.94 -59.96 26.65
C ASN A 34 -7.72 -60.32 27.59
N SER A 35 -7.58 -59.98 28.90
CA SER A 35 -8.48 -59.72 30.07
C SER A 35 -7.81 -59.00 31.31
N LEU A 36 -8.59 -58.71 32.38
CA LEU A 36 -8.23 -58.19 33.75
C LEU A 36 -8.41 -59.29 34.87
N PRO A 37 -8.31 -59.13 36.24
CA PRO A 37 -8.35 -57.93 37.14
C PRO A 37 -7.53 -57.94 38.50
N ASP A 38 -7.80 -56.95 39.39
CA ASP A 38 -7.72 -56.94 40.90
C ASP A 38 -6.35 -57.04 41.67
N ALA A 39 -6.14 -56.53 42.91
CA ALA A 39 -6.89 -55.60 43.81
C ALA A 39 -6.10 -55.15 45.09
N THR A 40 -6.64 -54.15 45.83
CA THR A 40 -6.54 -53.83 47.31
C THR A 40 -5.25 -53.33 48.02
N ASP A 41 -5.41 -52.21 48.77
CA ASP A 41 -5.05 -51.92 50.19
C ASP A 41 -3.58 -51.99 50.72
N GLU A 42 -3.12 -51.29 51.80
CA GLU A 42 -3.70 -50.28 52.71
C GLU A 42 -2.63 -49.36 53.39
N VAL A 43 -3.06 -48.16 53.82
CA VAL A 43 -2.64 -47.28 54.97
C VAL A 43 -1.28 -47.47 55.72
N ALA A 44 -0.51 -46.36 55.91
CA ALA A 44 0.08 -45.95 57.21
C ALA A 44 0.68 -44.50 57.25
N GLU A 45 0.45 -43.76 58.34
CA GLU A 45 1.02 -42.42 58.63
C GLU A 45 2.41 -42.47 59.31
N ALA A 46 3.20 -41.37 59.29
CA ALA A 46 3.55 -40.60 60.52
C ALA A 46 4.54 -39.40 60.35
N LYS A 47 4.01 -38.17 60.52
CA LYS A 47 4.50 -37.05 61.38
C LYS A 47 6.00 -36.65 61.44
N ALA A 48 6.27 -35.36 61.14
CA ALA A 48 6.80 -34.32 62.06
C ALA A 48 7.82 -33.31 61.43
N GLN A 49 7.68 -32.04 61.81
CA GLN A 49 8.57 -30.88 61.56
C GLN A 49 9.35 -30.55 62.89
N PRO A 50 10.13 -29.44 63.10
CA PRO A 50 10.37 -28.26 62.25
C PRO A 50 11.79 -27.60 62.27
N ASP A 51 11.88 -26.47 61.55
CA ASP A 51 12.68 -25.26 61.78
C ASP A 51 14.23 -25.27 61.87
N ALA A 52 14.86 -24.55 60.92
CA ALA A 52 15.72 -23.39 61.25
C ALA A 52 15.97 -22.48 60.01
N LYS A 53 15.87 -21.14 60.17
CA LYS A 53 16.23 -20.16 59.12
C LYS A 53 17.68 -19.67 59.27
N ARG A 54 18.42 -19.56 58.16
CA ARG A 54 19.58 -18.64 58.06
C ARG A 54 19.71 -18.04 56.67
N VAL A 55 20.34 -16.86 56.58
CA VAL A 55 20.23 -15.93 55.45
C VAL A 55 21.40 -16.06 54.47
N LYS A 56 21.13 -15.74 53.19
CA LYS A 56 22.09 -15.65 52.07
C LYS A 56 23.47 -15.11 52.44
N LEU A 57 24.51 -15.75 51.89
CA LEU A 57 25.72 -15.08 51.44
C LEU A 57 25.94 -15.42 49.97
N GLN A 58 25.79 -14.44 49.09
CA GLN A 58 25.93 -14.63 47.65
C GLN A 58 27.41 -14.46 47.26
N LYS A 59 28.07 -15.57 46.92
CA LYS A 59 29.49 -15.61 46.56
C LYS A 59 29.59 -15.82 45.05
N GLU A 60 30.23 -14.90 44.34
CA GLU A 60 30.48 -15.05 42.91
C GLU A 60 31.46 -16.20 42.68
N LEU A 61 31.04 -17.20 41.90
CA LEU A 61 31.93 -18.26 41.42
C LEU A 61 32.80 -17.69 40.29
N THR A 62 34.08 -18.04 40.28
CA THR A 62 35.00 -17.62 39.25
C THR A 62 34.97 -18.59 38.06
N PHE A 63 35.44 -18.13 36.90
CA PHE A 63 35.47 -18.94 35.68
C PHE A 63 36.34 -20.20 35.79
N GLN A 64 37.18 -20.30 36.83
CA GLN A 64 38.00 -21.46 37.15
C GLN A 64 37.19 -22.56 37.87
N ASP A 65 36.24 -22.18 38.74
CA ASP A 65 35.49 -23.09 39.62
C ASP A 65 34.52 -24.00 38.84
N MET A 66 34.08 -23.56 37.65
CA MET A 66 33.20 -24.34 36.76
C MET A 66 33.94 -25.43 35.98
N TYR A 67 35.27 -25.36 35.86
CA TYR A 67 36.05 -26.21 34.95
C TYR A 67 36.77 -27.39 35.66
N GLN A 68 36.56 -27.59 36.97
CA GLN A 68 37.26 -28.62 37.75
C GLN A 68 36.32 -29.63 38.46
N ASN A 69 35.00 -29.55 38.24
CA ASN A 69 34.00 -30.47 38.79
C ASN A 69 33.35 -31.34 37.70
N GLN A 70 34.10 -31.72 36.65
CA GLN A 70 33.55 -32.41 35.47
C GLN A 70 33.83 -33.93 35.45
N GLU A 71 34.55 -34.47 36.44
CA GLU A 71 34.86 -35.91 36.57
C GLU A 71 34.75 -36.35 38.04
N LEU A 72 33.52 -36.62 38.50
CA LEU A 72 33.23 -37.45 39.67
C LEU A 72 31.73 -37.84 39.63
N PHE A 73 31.41 -39.09 39.99
CA PHE A 73 30.07 -39.68 39.98
C PHE A 73 29.45 -39.87 38.58
N ALA A 74 30.03 -40.80 37.83
CA ALA A 74 29.22 -41.85 37.21
C ALA A 74 28.86 -42.90 38.29
N GLU A 75 27.99 -43.87 37.95
CA GLU A 75 27.35 -44.82 38.89
C GLU A 75 26.25 -44.17 39.74
N ASP A 76 25.05 -44.07 39.15
CA ASP A 76 23.86 -44.79 39.63
C ASP A 76 22.91 -44.95 38.43
N ASP A 77 22.66 -46.19 38.00
CA ASP A 77 21.66 -46.54 36.99
C ASP A 77 20.34 -46.91 37.70
N GLU A 78 19.22 -46.27 37.35
CA GLU A 78 17.93 -46.95 37.06
C GLU A 78 16.82 -45.93 36.68
N GLU A 79 16.17 -46.22 35.55
CA GLU A 79 14.79 -45.88 35.12
C GLU A 79 14.15 -44.52 35.50
N ASP A 80 14.11 -43.61 34.52
CA ASP A 80 13.06 -42.57 34.39
C ASP A 80 12.73 -42.37 32.88
N ASP A 81 12.54 -43.50 32.17
CA ASP A 81 12.50 -43.59 30.70
C ASP A 81 11.05 -43.57 30.17
N ASP A 82 10.39 -42.40 30.28
CA ASP A 82 9.03 -42.15 29.77
C ASP A 82 8.98 -40.97 28.75
N TRP A 83 10.12 -40.68 28.10
CA TRP A 83 10.21 -39.67 27.03
C TRP A 83 9.83 -40.26 25.67
N GLU A 84 8.53 -40.45 25.42
CA GLU A 84 8.06 -40.77 24.07
C GLU A 84 8.38 -39.60 23.09
N PRO A 85 9.06 -39.88 21.95
CA PRO A 85 9.21 -38.90 20.87
C PRO A 85 7.88 -38.47 20.20
N SER A 86 6.77 -39.12 20.54
CA SER A 86 5.42 -38.85 20.03
C SER A 86 4.95 -37.42 20.34
N GLN A 87 5.33 -36.87 21.48
CA GLN A 87 4.78 -35.60 21.98
C GLN A 87 5.30 -34.37 21.24
N LEU A 88 6.41 -34.47 20.50
CA LEU A 88 6.92 -33.39 19.66
C LEU A 88 6.00 -33.10 18.45
N ASN A 89 5.06 -34.00 18.14
CA ASN A 89 4.02 -33.82 17.12
C ASN A 89 2.67 -33.34 17.69
N LYS A 90 2.63 -32.81 18.92
CA LYS A 90 1.62 -31.80 19.28
C LYS A 90 1.93 -30.52 18.50
N CYS A 91 1.52 -30.50 17.23
CA CYS A 91 1.24 -29.25 16.53
C CYS A 91 0.25 -28.48 17.38
N VAL A 92 0.72 -27.44 18.08
CA VAL A 92 -0.17 -26.43 18.62
C VAL A 92 -0.78 -25.73 17.40
N GLU A 93 -2.02 -26.08 17.08
CA GLU A 93 -2.81 -25.39 16.07
C GLU A 93 -3.13 -23.98 16.59
N VAL A 94 -2.14 -23.10 16.52
CA VAL A 94 -2.29 -21.67 16.80
C VAL A 94 -3.30 -21.14 15.80
N ALA A 95 -4.52 -20.89 16.28
CA ALA A 95 -5.61 -20.43 15.45
C ALA A 95 -5.21 -19.14 14.75
N LYS A 96 -5.32 -19.10 13.42
CA LYS A 96 -5.07 -17.90 12.63
C LYS A 96 -6.35 -17.10 12.44
N TRP A 97 -6.26 -15.78 12.55
CA TRP A 97 -7.36 -14.88 12.22
C TRP A 97 -6.89 -13.74 11.30
N PHE A 98 -7.74 -13.40 10.34
CA PHE A 98 -7.49 -12.32 9.38
C PHE A 98 -8.10 -11.02 9.87
N CYS A 99 -7.34 -9.94 9.82
CA CYS A 99 -7.83 -8.65 10.29
C CYS A 99 -8.85 -8.06 9.30
N LYS A 100 -10.09 -7.87 9.74
CA LYS A 100 -11.18 -7.25 8.95
C LYS A 100 -10.80 -5.88 8.36
N ASN A 101 -9.88 -5.16 9.01
CA ASN A 101 -9.41 -3.85 8.55
C ASN A 101 -8.38 -3.93 7.43
N CYS A 102 -7.35 -4.78 7.55
CA CYS A 102 -6.18 -4.80 6.65
C CYS A 102 -5.86 -6.17 6.00
N THR A 103 -6.75 -7.16 6.10
CA THR A 103 -6.63 -8.52 5.51
C THR A 103 -5.42 -9.38 5.92
N MET A 104 -4.46 -8.86 6.68
CA MET A 104 -3.30 -9.61 7.18
C MET A 104 -3.68 -10.73 8.15
N ASP A 105 -2.96 -11.84 8.11
CA ASP A 105 -3.05 -12.89 9.13
C ASP A 105 -2.37 -12.49 10.44
N ASN A 106 -2.90 -13.03 11.53
CA ASN A 106 -2.41 -12.82 12.90
C ASN A 106 -2.56 -14.15 13.63
N LEU A 107 -1.69 -14.39 14.60
CA LEU A 107 -1.79 -15.54 15.49
C LEU A 107 -2.74 -15.21 16.65
N ASP A 108 -3.66 -16.13 17.00
CA ASP A 108 -4.48 -15.98 18.20
C ASP A 108 -3.74 -16.49 19.44
N ASN A 109 -2.65 -15.79 19.77
CA ASN A 109 -1.90 -15.93 21.02
C ASN A 109 -2.39 -14.89 22.03
N ASP A 110 -2.43 -15.24 23.32
CA ASP A 110 -2.86 -14.32 24.39
C ASP A 110 -1.98 -13.05 24.52
N ASP A 111 -0.75 -13.07 24.01
CA ASP A 111 0.27 -12.02 24.20
C ASP A 111 -0.07 -10.63 23.61
N ASN A 112 -1.04 -10.52 22.70
CA ASN A 112 -1.33 -9.26 21.97
C ASN A 112 -2.78 -8.73 22.15
N ASP A 113 -3.50 -9.16 23.20
CA ASP A 113 -4.85 -8.68 23.55
C ASP A 113 -5.84 -8.65 22.35
N GLY A 114 -5.74 -9.61 21.42
CA GLY A 114 -6.59 -9.67 20.23
C GLY A 114 -6.39 -8.53 19.20
N LEU A 115 -5.29 -7.77 19.29
CA LEU A 115 -4.93 -6.71 18.34
C LEU A 115 -4.24 -7.29 17.09
N CYS A 116 -4.44 -6.65 15.94
CA CYS A 116 -3.71 -6.97 14.72
C CYS A 116 -2.28 -6.39 14.76
N GLU A 117 -1.27 -7.22 14.48
CA GLU A 117 0.14 -6.82 14.52
C GLU A 117 0.49 -5.70 13.51
N THR A 118 -0.16 -5.71 12.34
CA THR A 118 0.12 -4.74 11.26
C THR A 118 -0.56 -3.38 11.48
N CYS A 119 -1.81 -3.36 11.95
CA CYS A 119 -2.64 -2.15 11.97
C CYS A 119 -3.20 -1.76 13.35
N TRP A 120 -2.94 -2.54 14.40
CA TRP A 120 -3.36 -2.29 15.79
C TRP A 120 -4.88 -2.19 15.99
N GLU A 121 -5.67 -2.71 15.06
CA GLU A 121 -7.13 -2.82 15.14
C GLU A 121 -7.53 -4.19 15.75
N HIS A 122 -8.46 -4.20 16.70
CA HIS A 122 -8.87 -5.40 17.44
C HIS A 122 -9.70 -6.39 16.61
N LYS A 123 -9.61 -7.70 16.90
CA LYS A 123 -10.31 -8.78 16.16
C LYS A 123 -11.84 -8.63 16.10
N ASP A 124 -12.43 -8.06 17.16
CA ASP A 124 -13.86 -7.73 17.23
C ASP A 124 -14.26 -6.38 16.59
N SER A 125 -13.34 -5.73 15.87
CA SER A 125 -13.65 -4.45 15.23
C SER A 125 -14.84 -4.54 14.28
N LYS A 126 -15.76 -3.58 14.45
CA LYS A 126 -16.99 -3.41 13.66
C LYS A 126 -16.79 -2.50 12.45
N ILE A 127 -15.56 -2.36 11.95
CA ILE A 127 -15.29 -1.49 10.80
C ILE A 127 -15.94 -1.99 9.51
N ALA A 128 -15.91 -3.29 9.23
CA ALA A 128 -16.62 -3.89 8.09
C ALA A 128 -18.15 -3.86 8.25
N SER A 129 -18.67 -3.77 9.49
CA SER A 129 -20.10 -3.63 9.78
C SER A 129 -20.55 -2.18 10.05
N CYS A 130 -19.69 -1.18 9.81
CA CYS A 130 -19.99 0.23 10.06
C CYS A 130 -20.83 0.92 8.98
N GLY A 131 -21.20 0.21 7.90
CA GLY A 131 -22.12 0.71 6.89
C GLY A 131 -22.51 -0.33 5.85
N HIS A 132 -23.65 -0.98 6.05
CA HIS A 132 -24.52 -1.20 4.90
C HIS A 132 -24.98 0.19 4.44
N TYR A 133 -24.53 0.61 3.26
CA TYR A 133 -25.12 1.79 2.61
C TYR A 133 -26.58 1.41 2.30
N THR A 134 -27.53 2.11 2.91
CA THR A 134 -28.95 1.81 2.72
C THR A 134 -29.37 2.33 1.35
N SER A 135 -29.17 1.51 0.32
CA SER A 135 -29.55 1.79 -1.06
C SER A 135 -31.01 2.22 -1.13
N SER A 136 -31.31 3.27 -1.89
CA SER A 136 -32.68 3.71 -2.17
C SER A 136 -33.48 2.67 -2.99
N LEU A 137 -32.80 1.65 -3.55
CA LEU A 137 -33.44 0.49 -4.18
C LEU A 137 -34.03 -0.51 -3.16
N ALA A 138 -33.67 -0.40 -1.87
CA ALA A 138 -34.15 -1.29 -0.81
C ALA A 138 -35.34 -0.72 -0.01
N GLN A 139 -35.97 0.36 -0.49
CA GLN A 139 -37.04 1.06 0.23
C GLN A 139 -38.36 1.18 -0.57
N GLU A 140 -38.67 0.16 -1.38
CA GLU A 140 -40.06 -0.12 -1.78
C GLU A 140 -40.84 -0.78 -0.63
N ASP A 141 -41.04 -0.05 0.48
CA ASP A 141 -42.31 -0.12 1.21
C ASP A 141 -42.49 1.04 2.22
N LEU A 142 -43.70 1.62 2.19
CA LEU A 142 -44.36 2.41 3.24
C LEU A 142 -43.54 3.46 4.05
N ILE A 143 -43.58 4.71 3.58
CA ILE A 143 -43.99 5.87 4.40
C ILE A 143 -44.50 6.99 3.46
N GLU A 144 -45.71 7.48 3.71
CA GLU A 144 -46.36 8.53 2.92
C GLU A 144 -45.95 9.92 3.44
N ILE A 145 -45.14 10.67 2.68
CA ILE A 145 -44.78 12.07 2.99
C ILE A 145 -45.28 12.97 1.86
N GLN A 146 -46.14 13.94 2.21
CA GLN A 146 -46.71 14.86 1.22
C GLN A 146 -45.67 15.84 0.66
N PRO A 147 -45.74 16.18 -0.64
CA PRO A 147 -44.77 17.08 -1.27
C PRO A 147 -44.99 18.53 -0.81
N ILE A 148 -44.07 19.05 0.00
CA ILE A 148 -43.96 20.50 0.22
C ILE A 148 -43.34 21.11 -1.04
N ILE A 149 -44.21 21.53 -1.97
CA ILE A 149 -43.80 22.34 -3.12
C ILE A 149 -43.23 23.66 -2.58
N LYS A 150 -41.95 23.91 -2.88
CA LYS A 150 -41.35 25.24 -2.88
C LYS A 150 -40.90 25.55 -4.30
N ASP A 151 -41.24 26.73 -4.78
CA ASP A 151 -41.14 27.06 -6.20
C ASP A 151 -39.71 27.01 -6.74
N VAL A 152 -39.57 26.37 -7.90
CA VAL A 152 -38.31 26.30 -8.66
C VAL A 152 -38.13 27.62 -9.40
N ASN A 153 -37.27 28.52 -8.89
CA ASN A 153 -36.78 29.64 -9.70
C ASN A 153 -35.49 30.32 -9.18
N SER A 154 -34.41 29.56 -8.96
CA SER A 154 -33.06 30.13 -8.72
C SER A 154 -31.90 29.14 -8.97
N GLN A 155 -31.99 28.25 -9.97
CA GLN A 155 -31.10 27.08 -10.04
C GLN A 155 -29.93 27.19 -11.04
N GLU A 156 -30.01 28.04 -12.06
CA GLU A 156 -28.97 28.20 -13.11
C GLU A 156 -27.62 28.79 -12.61
N SER A 157 -27.54 29.25 -11.36
CA SER A 157 -26.33 29.87 -10.79
C SER A 157 -25.59 29.01 -9.76
N ALA A 158 -26.06 27.79 -9.46
CA ALA A 158 -25.48 26.93 -8.41
C ALA A 158 -24.56 25.83 -8.97
N GLU A 159 -24.94 25.21 -10.08
CA GLU A 159 -24.34 23.97 -10.59
C GLU A 159 -22.82 24.10 -10.84
N ASN A 160 -22.41 25.19 -11.51
CA ASN A 160 -21.03 25.52 -11.92
C ASN A 160 -20.00 25.71 -10.78
N SER A 161 -20.36 25.43 -9.53
CA SER A 161 -19.51 25.68 -8.33
C SER A 161 -19.28 24.44 -7.45
N SER A 162 -19.98 23.34 -7.73
CA SER A 162 -20.10 22.19 -6.83
C SER A 162 -19.11 21.05 -7.11
N THR A 163 -18.84 20.23 -6.08
CA THR A 163 -17.99 19.03 -6.16
C THR A 163 -18.83 17.80 -6.51
N ALA A 164 -18.44 17.11 -7.58
CA ALA A 164 -19.07 15.89 -8.04
C ALA A 164 -18.49 14.63 -7.39
N ILE A 165 -19.31 13.60 -7.17
CA ILE A 165 -18.86 12.24 -6.84
C ILE A 165 -19.43 11.25 -7.85
N GLY A 166 -18.60 10.33 -8.31
CA GLY A 166 -19.01 9.16 -9.08
C GLY A 166 -18.95 7.91 -8.20
N PHE A 167 -20.06 7.20 -8.06
CA PHE A 167 -20.18 5.95 -7.30
C PHE A 167 -21.34 5.11 -7.85
N ASP A 168 -21.22 3.79 -7.83
CA ASP A 168 -22.26 2.84 -8.22
C ASP A 168 -22.09 1.52 -7.45
N GLU A 169 -23.19 0.96 -6.94
CA GLU A 169 -23.18 -0.25 -6.10
C GLU A 169 -22.82 -1.51 -6.90
N ARG A 170 -22.98 -1.53 -8.23
CA ARG A 170 -22.57 -2.65 -9.09
C ARG A 170 -21.04 -2.86 -9.09
N MET A 171 -20.25 -1.82 -8.83
CA MET A 171 -18.79 -1.96 -8.64
C MET A 171 -18.42 -2.77 -7.39
N LEU A 172 -19.37 -3.04 -6.48
CA LEU A 172 -19.17 -3.94 -5.33
C LEU A 172 -19.25 -5.42 -5.71
N LEU A 173 -19.78 -5.76 -6.89
CA LEU A 173 -20.02 -7.15 -7.32
C LEU A 173 -18.77 -7.87 -7.85
N HIS A 174 -17.76 -7.11 -8.27
CA HIS A 174 -16.41 -7.61 -8.57
C HIS A 174 -15.77 -8.15 -7.28
N ALA A 175 -15.52 -9.46 -7.16
CA ALA A 175 -14.93 -10.05 -5.96
C ALA A 175 -14.18 -11.35 -6.29
N GLU A 176 -13.18 -11.70 -5.47
CA GLU A 176 -12.47 -12.97 -5.58
C GLU A 176 -13.41 -14.11 -5.14
N VAL A 177 -13.85 -14.94 -6.10
CA VAL A 177 -14.82 -16.02 -5.87
C VAL A 177 -14.17 -17.29 -5.33
N GLU A 178 -12.86 -17.44 -5.54
CA GLU A 178 -12.07 -18.58 -5.06
C GLU A 178 -11.51 -18.29 -3.66
N MET A 179 -11.93 -19.09 -2.67
CA MET A 179 -11.51 -18.92 -1.29
C MET A 179 -10.05 -19.38 -1.10
N LYS A 180 -9.11 -18.44 -1.29
CA LYS A 180 -7.68 -18.62 -1.00
C LYS A 180 -7.40 -18.69 0.50
N SER A 181 -6.19 -19.15 0.86
CA SER A 181 -5.73 -19.18 2.26
C SER A 181 -5.64 -17.78 2.88
N ASN A 182 -5.31 -16.77 2.07
CA ASN A 182 -5.19 -15.37 2.47
C ASN A 182 -6.24 -14.58 1.68
N PRO A 183 -7.09 -13.76 2.33
CA PRO A 183 -8.11 -12.98 1.65
C PRO A 183 -7.49 -11.84 0.84
N HIS A 184 -8.05 -11.58 -0.35
CA HIS A 184 -7.54 -10.55 -1.24
C HIS A 184 -7.66 -9.12 -0.65
N PRO A 185 -6.61 -8.27 -0.73
CA PRO A 185 -6.65 -6.92 -0.14
C PRO A 185 -7.59 -5.97 -0.91
N GLU A 186 -7.58 -6.01 -2.25
CA GLU A 186 -8.59 -5.33 -3.09
C GLU A 186 -9.91 -6.11 -3.01
N ARG A 187 -10.94 -5.49 -2.40
CA ARG A 187 -12.21 -6.12 -2.05
C ARG A 187 -13.35 -5.08 -1.93
N PRO A 188 -14.63 -5.48 -2.03
CA PRO A 188 -15.78 -4.57 -1.99
C PRO A 188 -15.86 -3.65 -0.77
N ASP A 189 -15.42 -4.13 0.40
CA ASP A 189 -15.34 -3.39 1.67
C ASP A 189 -14.69 -2.00 1.50
N ARG A 190 -13.75 -1.86 0.57
CA ARG A 190 -12.99 -0.61 0.34
C ARG A 190 -13.91 0.56 0.01
N LEU A 191 -14.83 0.37 -0.95
CA LEU A 191 -15.80 1.40 -1.29
C LEU A 191 -16.86 1.55 -0.20
N GLN A 192 -17.33 0.45 0.39
CA GLN A 192 -18.34 0.49 1.45
C GLN A 192 -17.87 1.30 2.67
N ALA A 193 -16.63 1.08 3.12
CA ALA A 193 -16.05 1.81 4.24
C ALA A 193 -15.91 3.32 3.94
N ILE A 194 -15.43 3.69 2.75
CA ILE A 194 -15.32 5.09 2.33
C ILE A 194 -16.72 5.73 2.23
N ALA A 195 -17.67 5.10 1.52
CA ALA A 195 -19.03 5.59 1.36
C ALA A 195 -19.73 5.77 2.72
N ALA A 196 -19.59 4.81 3.64
CA ALA A 196 -20.11 4.93 5.00
C ALA A 196 -19.45 6.06 5.80
N SER A 197 -18.17 6.34 5.57
CA SER A 197 -17.46 7.48 6.17
C SER A 197 -17.99 8.82 5.64
N LEU A 198 -18.18 8.93 4.33
CA LEU A 198 -18.71 10.15 3.68
C LEU A 198 -20.17 10.41 4.05
N ALA A 199 -20.99 9.37 4.16
CA ALA A 199 -22.38 9.48 4.63
C ALA A 199 -22.43 9.94 6.10
N ARG A 200 -21.60 9.33 6.97
CA ARG A 200 -21.48 9.72 8.39
C ARG A 200 -20.93 11.14 8.58
N ALA A 201 -20.15 11.65 7.62
CA ALA A 201 -19.66 13.02 7.58
C ALA A 201 -20.64 14.03 6.96
N GLY A 202 -21.80 13.59 6.44
CA GLY A 202 -22.75 14.46 5.72
C GLY A 202 -22.23 14.98 4.38
N ILE A 203 -21.25 14.29 3.79
CA ILE A 203 -20.60 14.66 2.53
C ILE A 203 -21.34 14.04 1.34
N PHE A 204 -21.59 12.72 1.39
CA PHE A 204 -22.20 11.98 0.30
C PHE A 204 -23.07 10.82 0.84
N PRO A 205 -24.39 10.79 0.55
CA PRO A 205 -25.17 11.86 -0.08
C PRO A 205 -25.19 13.13 0.80
N GLY A 206 -25.32 14.31 0.17
CA GLY A 206 -25.45 15.57 0.90
C GLY A 206 -24.83 16.77 0.18
N ARG A 207 -23.54 16.99 0.42
CA ARG A 207 -22.81 18.21 -0.03
C ARG A 207 -22.11 18.05 -1.37
N CYS A 208 -21.72 16.83 -1.72
CA CYS A 208 -21.34 16.47 -3.08
C CYS A 208 -22.58 15.95 -3.84
N TYR A 209 -22.70 16.30 -5.11
CA TYR A 209 -23.74 15.74 -5.98
C TYR A 209 -23.23 14.47 -6.68
N SER A 210 -24.16 13.57 -7.04
CA SER A 210 -23.81 12.34 -7.76
C SER A 210 -23.83 12.56 -9.27
N ILE A 211 -22.85 12.03 -9.99
CA ILE A 211 -22.92 11.84 -11.44
C ILE A 211 -23.49 10.43 -11.72
N PRO A 212 -24.50 10.29 -12.61
CA PRO A 212 -25.06 8.98 -12.95
C PRO A 212 -24.02 8.08 -13.59
N ALA A 213 -23.96 6.82 -13.16
CA ALA A 213 -22.97 5.88 -13.64
C ALA A 213 -23.34 5.31 -15.02
N ARG A 214 -22.41 5.46 -15.96
CA ARG A 214 -22.46 4.96 -17.33
C ARG A 214 -21.37 3.91 -17.51
N GLU A 215 -21.64 2.88 -18.30
CA GLU A 215 -20.60 1.98 -18.80
C GLU A 215 -19.85 2.67 -19.96
N ILE A 216 -18.52 2.75 -19.84
CA ILE A 216 -17.63 3.24 -20.90
C ILE A 216 -17.88 2.44 -22.20
N THR A 217 -17.78 3.08 -23.37
CA THR A 217 -17.91 2.33 -24.64
C THR A 217 -16.58 1.70 -25.05
N GLN A 218 -16.66 0.67 -25.91
CA GLN A 218 -15.49 0.00 -26.48
C GLN A 218 -14.62 1.00 -27.27
N GLU A 219 -15.22 1.94 -28.00
CA GLU A 219 -14.52 2.99 -28.75
C GLU A 219 -13.86 4.04 -27.85
N GLU A 220 -14.32 4.19 -26.60
CA GLU A 220 -13.64 5.02 -25.60
C GLU A 220 -12.45 4.28 -24.98
N LEU A 221 -12.61 2.99 -24.61
CA LEU A 221 -11.50 2.15 -24.10
C LEU A 221 -10.40 1.96 -25.14
N MET A 222 -10.74 1.77 -26.41
CA MET A 222 -9.79 1.59 -27.51
C MET A 222 -8.93 2.82 -27.83
N LYS A 223 -9.14 3.96 -27.15
CA LYS A 223 -8.21 5.11 -27.19
C LYS A 223 -6.99 4.89 -26.30
N VAL A 224 -7.08 3.97 -25.34
CA VAL A 224 -6.05 3.63 -24.34
C VAL A 224 -5.51 2.22 -24.55
N HIS A 225 -6.42 1.26 -24.75
CA HIS A 225 -6.13 -0.18 -24.75
C HIS A 225 -6.26 -0.79 -26.16
N THR A 226 -5.62 -1.93 -26.41
CA THR A 226 -5.88 -2.72 -27.62
C THR A 226 -7.27 -3.36 -27.58
N LEU A 227 -7.81 -3.68 -28.77
CA LEU A 227 -9.02 -4.49 -28.91
C LEU A 227 -8.90 -5.82 -28.12
N GLU A 228 -7.76 -6.51 -28.28
CA GLU A 228 -7.38 -7.73 -27.56
C GLU A 228 -7.47 -7.57 -26.03
N HIS A 229 -7.02 -6.45 -25.46
CA HIS A 229 -7.15 -6.18 -24.03
C HIS A 229 -8.62 -6.03 -23.62
N VAL A 230 -9.40 -5.23 -24.36
CA VAL A 230 -10.83 -5.01 -24.05
C VAL A 230 -11.61 -6.32 -24.16
N GLU A 231 -11.46 -7.07 -25.25
CA GLU A 231 -12.10 -8.38 -25.44
C GLU A 231 -11.70 -9.39 -24.35
N SER A 232 -10.44 -9.37 -23.87
CA SER A 232 -10.00 -10.22 -22.76
C SER A 232 -10.65 -9.87 -21.42
N VAL A 233 -11.11 -8.63 -21.22
CA VAL A 233 -11.89 -8.23 -20.05
C VAL A 233 -13.37 -8.56 -20.25
N GLU A 234 -13.94 -8.27 -21.43
CA GLU A 234 -15.34 -8.57 -21.74
C GLU A 234 -15.70 -10.05 -21.53
N VAL A 235 -14.86 -10.97 -22.01
CA VAL A 235 -15.11 -12.43 -21.89
C VAL A 235 -15.16 -12.92 -20.43
N THR A 236 -14.64 -12.16 -19.46
CA THR A 236 -14.80 -12.52 -18.03
C THR A 236 -16.25 -12.49 -17.56
N SER A 237 -17.13 -11.76 -18.25
CA SER A 237 -18.57 -11.80 -17.97
C SER A 237 -19.24 -13.15 -18.27
N GLU A 238 -18.63 -13.99 -19.10
CA GLU A 238 -19.07 -15.37 -19.37
C GLU A 238 -18.45 -16.41 -18.39
N LEU A 239 -17.57 -15.97 -17.48
CA LEU A 239 -16.77 -16.82 -16.61
C LEU A 239 -17.06 -16.57 -15.12
N LYS A 240 -17.42 -17.63 -14.38
CA LYS A 240 -17.67 -17.56 -12.93
C LYS A 240 -16.45 -17.06 -12.14
N SER A 241 -15.26 -17.46 -12.54
CA SER A 241 -13.97 -17.06 -11.96
C SER A 241 -12.87 -17.16 -13.03
N SER A 242 -11.90 -16.26 -12.97
CA SER A 242 -10.78 -16.16 -13.91
C SER A 242 -9.64 -15.33 -13.30
N TYR A 243 -8.43 -15.45 -13.84
CA TYR A 243 -7.26 -14.66 -13.46
C TYR A 243 -6.46 -14.27 -14.69
N PHE A 244 -6.05 -13.00 -14.76
CA PHE A 244 -5.11 -12.50 -15.78
C PHE A 244 -3.66 -12.72 -15.35
N THR A 245 -3.43 -12.56 -14.04
CA THR A 245 -2.18 -12.77 -13.32
C THR A 245 -2.52 -13.34 -11.94
N PRO A 246 -1.58 -13.95 -11.18
CA PRO A 246 -1.88 -14.58 -9.89
C PRO A 246 -2.50 -13.64 -8.83
N ASP A 247 -2.30 -12.33 -9.02
CA ASP A 247 -2.82 -11.23 -8.19
C ASP A 247 -4.10 -10.58 -8.74
N THR A 248 -4.47 -10.79 -10.02
CA THR A 248 -5.55 -10.01 -10.66
C THR A 248 -6.68 -10.92 -11.13
N TYR A 249 -7.69 -11.04 -10.26
CA TYR A 249 -8.88 -11.88 -10.43
C TYR A 249 -9.97 -11.20 -11.27
N ALA A 250 -10.89 -12.01 -11.81
CA ALA A 250 -12.17 -11.55 -12.30
C ALA A 250 -13.29 -12.58 -12.17
N ASN A 251 -14.52 -12.09 -12.03
CA ASN A 251 -15.76 -12.86 -12.00
C ASN A 251 -16.75 -12.33 -13.05
N GLU A 252 -17.93 -12.95 -13.15
CA GLU A 252 -19.01 -12.60 -14.09
C GLU A 252 -19.47 -11.12 -14.03
N HIS A 253 -19.12 -10.37 -12.98
CA HIS A 253 -19.45 -8.95 -12.82
C HIS A 253 -18.27 -8.00 -13.07
N SER A 254 -17.04 -8.52 -13.19
CA SER A 254 -15.81 -7.73 -13.35
C SER A 254 -15.83 -6.78 -14.53
N ALA A 255 -16.26 -7.25 -15.71
CA ALA A 255 -16.28 -6.43 -16.92
C ALA A 255 -17.21 -5.21 -16.76
N CYS A 256 -18.42 -5.42 -16.22
CA CYS A 256 -19.36 -4.34 -15.91
C CYS A 256 -18.77 -3.37 -14.87
N ALA A 257 -18.17 -3.87 -13.78
CA ALA A 257 -17.52 -3.03 -12.76
C ALA A 257 -16.39 -2.17 -13.35
N ALA A 258 -15.51 -2.75 -14.17
CA ALA A 258 -14.42 -2.05 -14.85
C ALA A 258 -14.94 -1.00 -15.85
N ARG A 259 -16.01 -1.30 -16.60
CA ARG A 259 -16.66 -0.33 -17.49
C ARG A 259 -17.34 0.82 -16.75
N LEU A 260 -17.94 0.56 -15.59
CA LEU A 260 -18.54 1.59 -14.73
C LEU A 260 -17.47 2.48 -14.09
N ALA A 261 -16.36 1.89 -13.63
CA ALA A 261 -15.22 2.63 -13.10
C ALA A 261 -14.65 3.61 -14.13
N ALA A 262 -14.33 3.12 -15.33
CA ALA A 262 -13.80 3.93 -16.42
C ALA A 262 -14.82 4.97 -16.93
N GLY A 263 -16.11 4.61 -17.01
CA GLY A 263 -17.18 5.49 -17.48
C GLY A 263 -17.47 6.64 -16.52
N LEU A 264 -17.53 6.37 -15.21
CA LEU A 264 -17.60 7.42 -14.18
C LEU A 264 -16.41 8.36 -14.25
N CYS A 265 -15.19 7.84 -14.46
CA CYS A 265 -13.98 8.67 -14.60
C CYS A 265 -14.00 9.55 -15.86
N ALA A 266 -14.45 9.01 -17.00
CA ALA A 266 -14.61 9.77 -18.25
C ALA A 266 -15.67 10.88 -18.13
N ASP A 267 -16.83 10.58 -17.57
CA ASP A 267 -17.94 11.52 -17.47
C ASP A 267 -17.68 12.61 -16.40
N LEU A 268 -16.99 12.28 -15.31
CA LEU A 268 -16.43 13.25 -14.36
C LEU A 268 -15.42 14.19 -15.03
N ALA A 269 -14.44 13.63 -15.77
CA ALA A 269 -13.43 14.44 -16.46
C ALA A 269 -14.08 15.39 -17.48
N SER A 270 -15.03 14.89 -18.27
CA SER A 270 -15.86 15.69 -19.18
C SER A 270 -16.62 16.80 -18.45
N ALA A 271 -17.27 16.50 -17.31
CA ALA A 271 -18.01 17.48 -16.52
C ALA A 271 -17.11 18.61 -15.97
N ILE A 272 -15.93 18.28 -15.46
CA ILE A 272 -14.99 19.26 -14.87
C ILE A 272 -14.33 20.11 -15.96
N VAL A 273 -13.89 19.51 -17.08
CA VAL A 273 -13.30 20.27 -18.19
C VAL A 273 -14.33 21.21 -18.81
N SER A 274 -15.57 20.75 -19.04
CA SER A 274 -16.68 21.59 -19.55
C SER A 274 -17.22 22.62 -18.55
N GLY A 275 -16.82 22.58 -17.28
CA GLY A 275 -17.24 23.52 -16.24
C GLY A 275 -18.61 23.22 -15.60
N ARG A 276 -19.24 22.09 -15.94
CA ARG A 276 -20.45 21.56 -15.29
C ARG A 276 -20.18 21.06 -13.86
N ALA A 277 -18.91 20.84 -13.52
CA ALA A 277 -18.41 20.57 -12.18
C ALA A 277 -17.21 21.48 -11.90
N LYS A 278 -16.99 21.87 -10.65
CA LYS A 278 -15.75 22.57 -10.23
C LYS A 278 -14.58 21.57 -10.18
N ASN A 279 -14.82 20.46 -9.52
CA ASN A 279 -13.89 19.36 -9.26
C ASN A 279 -14.70 18.10 -8.88
N GLY A 280 -14.05 16.94 -8.72
CA GLY A 280 -14.77 15.74 -8.30
C GLY A 280 -13.90 14.57 -7.86
N PHE A 281 -14.56 13.54 -7.34
CA PHE A 281 -13.94 12.31 -6.83
C PHE A 281 -14.65 11.07 -7.41
N ALA A 282 -13.91 10.20 -8.09
CA ALA A 282 -14.38 8.91 -8.57
C ALA A 282 -14.13 7.84 -7.49
N LEU A 283 -15.20 7.43 -6.80
CA LEU A 283 -15.19 6.36 -5.80
C LEU A 283 -15.45 5.02 -6.50
N VAL A 284 -14.42 4.55 -7.23
CA VAL A 284 -14.52 3.47 -8.21
C VAL A 284 -13.68 2.24 -7.85
N ARG A 285 -14.06 1.08 -8.37
CA ARG A 285 -13.20 -0.12 -8.45
C ARG A 285 -13.64 -1.04 -9.60
N PRO A 286 -12.76 -1.89 -10.18
CA PRO A 286 -11.34 -2.05 -9.88
C PRO A 286 -10.49 -0.77 -10.11
N PRO A 287 -9.29 -0.68 -9.50
CA PRO A 287 -8.31 0.36 -9.79
C PRO A 287 -7.81 0.30 -11.25
N GLY A 288 -6.99 1.27 -11.67
CA GLY A 288 -6.58 1.40 -13.06
C GLY A 288 -5.08 1.58 -13.34
N HIS A 289 -4.30 2.21 -12.47
CA HIS A 289 -2.95 2.70 -12.83
C HIS A 289 -1.91 1.61 -13.26
N HIS A 290 -2.09 0.35 -12.87
CA HIS A 290 -1.25 -0.78 -13.33
C HIS A 290 -1.65 -1.33 -14.71
N ALA A 291 -2.88 -1.07 -15.19
CA ALA A 291 -3.34 -1.55 -16.48
C ALA A 291 -2.64 -0.82 -17.63
N GLY A 292 -1.89 -1.56 -18.45
CA GLY A 292 -1.16 -1.04 -19.61
C GLY A 292 -1.99 -1.04 -20.90
N VAL A 293 -1.36 -0.70 -22.02
CA VAL A 293 -2.00 -0.69 -23.35
C VAL A 293 -2.51 -2.08 -23.75
N LYS A 294 -1.87 -3.14 -23.24
CA LYS A 294 -2.22 -4.54 -23.54
C LYS A 294 -2.48 -5.43 -22.33
N ARG A 295 -2.19 -5.00 -21.10
CA ARG A 295 -2.06 -5.90 -19.94
C ARG A 295 -2.95 -5.49 -18.78
N VAL A 296 -3.74 -6.45 -18.32
CA VAL A 296 -4.44 -6.46 -17.04
C VAL A 296 -3.49 -7.06 -15.99
N MET A 297 -3.23 -6.33 -14.92
CA MET A 297 -2.32 -6.74 -13.83
C MET A 297 -2.44 -5.79 -12.63
N GLY A 298 -1.90 -6.17 -11.46
CA GLY A 298 -1.86 -5.30 -10.27
C GLY A 298 -3.24 -4.84 -9.82
N PHE A 299 -4.21 -5.77 -9.78
CA PHE A 299 -5.63 -5.53 -9.49
C PHE A 299 -6.37 -4.65 -10.53
N CYS A 300 -5.68 -4.14 -11.55
CA CYS A 300 -6.21 -3.14 -12.48
C CYS A 300 -6.68 -3.77 -13.80
N LEU A 301 -7.98 -3.61 -14.12
CA LEU A 301 -8.57 -4.12 -15.37
C LEU A 301 -8.52 -3.11 -16.52
N HIS A 302 -8.90 -1.85 -16.29
CA HIS A 302 -8.81 -0.78 -17.29
C HIS A 302 -8.19 0.47 -16.64
N ASN A 303 -7.42 1.25 -17.41
CA ASN A 303 -6.71 2.39 -16.85
C ASN A 303 -7.62 3.62 -16.73
N ASN A 304 -8.35 3.69 -15.62
CA ASN A 304 -9.30 4.75 -15.26
C ASN A 304 -8.72 6.16 -15.45
N ALA A 305 -7.47 6.40 -15.03
CA ALA A 305 -6.80 7.70 -15.12
C ALA A 305 -6.43 8.08 -16.56
N ALA A 306 -5.96 7.13 -17.37
CA ALA A 306 -5.68 7.36 -18.79
C ALA A 306 -6.97 7.59 -19.59
N VAL A 307 -8.04 6.83 -19.31
CA VAL A 307 -9.36 7.05 -19.91
C VAL A 307 -9.88 8.45 -19.56
N ALA A 308 -9.78 8.87 -18.30
CA ALA A 308 -10.12 10.23 -17.87
C ALA A 308 -9.28 11.32 -18.56
N ALA A 309 -7.98 11.08 -18.77
CA ALA A 309 -7.12 12.03 -19.47
C ALA A 309 -7.52 12.21 -20.94
N LEU A 310 -7.82 11.12 -21.66
CA LEU A 310 -8.27 11.21 -23.05
C LEU A 310 -9.71 11.74 -23.18
N ALA A 311 -10.58 11.48 -22.20
CA ALA A 311 -11.89 12.11 -22.09
C ALA A 311 -11.78 13.63 -21.85
N ALA A 312 -10.88 14.07 -20.98
CA ALA A 312 -10.55 15.47 -20.76
C ALA A 312 -10.01 16.15 -22.03
N GLN A 313 -9.16 15.46 -22.79
CA GLN A 313 -8.66 15.97 -24.08
C GLN A 313 -9.77 16.09 -25.13
N ALA A 314 -10.66 15.10 -25.23
CA ALA A 314 -11.85 15.18 -26.09
C ALA A 314 -12.81 16.32 -25.66
N ALA A 315 -12.85 16.66 -24.37
CA ALA A 315 -13.60 17.80 -23.83
C ALA A 315 -12.87 19.15 -23.97
N GLY A 316 -11.65 19.19 -24.52
CA GLY A 316 -10.93 20.42 -24.87
C GLY A 316 -9.69 20.77 -24.04
N ALA A 317 -9.29 19.96 -23.07
CA ALA A 317 -7.98 20.12 -22.42
C ALA A 317 -6.84 19.80 -23.40
N ARG A 318 -5.79 20.62 -23.46
CA ARG A 318 -4.62 20.38 -24.34
C ARG A 318 -3.43 19.84 -23.56
N LYS A 319 -3.37 20.16 -22.28
CA LYS A 319 -2.37 19.68 -21.31
C LYS A 319 -3.06 19.11 -20.08
N VAL A 320 -2.87 17.83 -19.82
CA VAL A 320 -3.38 17.14 -18.63
C VAL A 320 -2.21 16.76 -17.73
N LEU A 321 -2.30 17.07 -16.44
CA LEU A 321 -1.40 16.52 -15.42
C LEU A 321 -2.06 15.28 -14.84
N ILE A 322 -1.39 14.13 -14.85
CA ILE A 322 -1.72 12.99 -13.99
C ILE A 322 -0.67 12.95 -12.89
N LEU A 323 -1.12 13.09 -11.64
CA LEU A 323 -0.29 12.85 -10.47
C LEU A 323 -0.71 11.54 -9.82
N ASP A 324 0.22 10.61 -9.67
CA ASP A 324 0.02 9.36 -8.94
C ASP A 324 0.72 9.45 -7.58
N TRP A 325 -0.05 9.26 -6.50
CA TRP A 325 0.46 9.17 -5.13
C TRP A 325 0.22 7.80 -4.49
N ASP A 326 -0.24 6.81 -5.26
CA ASP A 326 -0.26 5.41 -4.83
C ASP A 326 1.16 4.97 -4.44
N VAL A 327 1.27 4.05 -3.48
CA VAL A 327 2.58 3.59 -3.02
C VAL A 327 3.28 2.72 -4.06
N HIS A 328 2.56 2.21 -5.07
CA HIS A 328 3.10 1.46 -6.20
C HIS A 328 3.27 2.37 -7.42
N HIS A 329 4.27 2.10 -8.26
CA HIS A 329 4.39 2.82 -9.53
C HIS A 329 3.26 2.41 -10.49
N GLY A 330 2.44 3.37 -10.94
CA GLY A 330 1.45 3.21 -12.01
C GLY A 330 2.06 2.91 -13.38
N ASN A 331 2.68 1.74 -13.51
CA ASN A 331 3.43 1.32 -14.70
C ASN A 331 2.58 1.27 -15.97
N GLY A 332 1.27 1.05 -15.84
CA GLY A 332 0.34 1.07 -16.95
C GLY A 332 0.14 2.49 -17.48
N THR A 333 -0.09 3.44 -16.56
CA THR A 333 -0.18 4.87 -16.87
C THR A 333 1.11 5.40 -17.50
N GLN A 334 2.28 4.95 -17.04
CA GLN A 334 3.54 5.26 -17.72
C GLN A 334 3.61 4.62 -19.12
N GLU A 335 3.30 3.33 -19.28
CA GLU A 335 3.30 2.63 -20.60
C GLU A 335 2.43 3.34 -21.64
N ILE A 336 1.29 3.91 -21.22
CA ILE A 336 0.33 4.62 -22.09
C ILE A 336 0.85 6.02 -22.49
N PHE A 337 1.57 6.73 -21.62
CA PHE A 337 1.98 8.13 -21.85
C PHE A 337 3.48 8.36 -22.06
N ASP A 338 4.31 7.32 -22.04
CA ASP A 338 5.78 7.37 -22.21
C ASP A 338 6.25 8.21 -23.42
N GLN A 339 5.47 8.25 -24.50
CA GLN A 339 5.79 8.98 -25.74
C GLN A 339 4.95 10.26 -25.95
N ASN A 340 4.23 10.71 -24.91
CA ASN A 340 3.24 11.79 -24.99
C ASN A 340 3.71 13.06 -24.24
N LYS A 341 3.53 14.24 -24.86
CA LYS A 341 3.85 15.55 -24.26
C LYS A 341 2.62 16.42 -23.93
N SER A 342 1.43 15.94 -24.30
CA SER A 342 0.13 16.54 -23.95
C SER A 342 -0.41 16.03 -22.61
N VAL A 343 0.20 14.97 -22.08
CA VAL A 343 0.00 14.49 -20.72
C VAL A 343 1.36 14.53 -20.02
N LEU A 344 1.39 15.07 -18.80
CA LEU A 344 2.52 14.99 -17.89
C LEU A 344 2.15 14.00 -16.79
N TYR A 345 2.95 12.95 -16.62
CA TYR A 345 2.78 11.94 -15.58
C TYR A 345 3.85 12.13 -14.49
N ILE A 346 3.43 12.27 -13.24
CA ILE A 346 4.31 12.38 -12.08
C ILE A 346 3.90 11.30 -11.08
N SER A 347 4.83 10.49 -10.57
CA SER A 347 4.53 9.39 -9.62
C SER A 347 5.44 9.45 -8.38
N LEU A 348 4.86 9.29 -7.18
CA LEU A 348 5.59 9.30 -5.90
C LEU A 348 5.44 7.97 -5.13
N HIS A 349 6.09 6.93 -5.63
CA HIS A 349 5.91 5.54 -5.20
C HIS A 349 7.12 4.98 -4.42
N ARG A 350 6.91 3.91 -3.65
CA ARG A 350 7.98 3.12 -3.03
C ARG A 350 8.64 2.24 -4.09
N HIS A 351 9.97 2.19 -4.10
CA HIS A 351 10.73 1.53 -5.19
C HIS A 351 11.85 0.63 -4.66
N GLU A 352 12.58 1.08 -3.65
CA GLU A 352 13.69 0.33 -2.99
C GLU A 352 14.74 -0.24 -3.96
N GLY A 353 14.92 0.40 -5.12
CA GLY A 353 15.85 -0.03 -6.18
C GLY A 353 15.30 -1.17 -7.04
N GLY A 354 14.00 -1.14 -7.36
CA GLY A 354 13.31 -2.17 -8.13
C GLY A 354 12.87 -3.40 -7.31
N GLN A 355 12.99 -3.34 -5.97
CA GLN A 355 12.63 -4.43 -5.06
C GLN A 355 11.19 -4.35 -4.53
N PHE A 356 10.54 -3.19 -4.65
CA PHE A 356 9.12 -3.02 -4.33
C PHE A 356 8.27 -3.11 -5.61
N TYR A 357 7.05 -3.64 -5.52
CA TYR A 357 6.16 -3.85 -6.68
C TYR A 357 5.80 -2.51 -7.34
N PRO A 358 5.77 -2.41 -8.69
CA PRO A 358 6.00 -3.45 -9.71
C PRO A 358 7.46 -3.50 -10.21
N GLY A 359 8.41 -2.89 -9.50
CA GLY A 359 9.85 -2.88 -9.84
C GLY A 359 10.30 -1.84 -10.86
N THR A 360 9.37 -1.18 -11.57
CA THR A 360 9.63 -0.06 -12.49
C THR A 360 9.54 1.29 -11.78
N GLY A 361 9.63 2.41 -12.51
CA GLY A 361 9.53 3.77 -11.97
C GLY A 361 10.85 4.32 -11.42
N ALA A 362 12.00 3.81 -11.89
CA ALA A 362 13.28 4.38 -11.49
C ALA A 362 13.40 5.85 -11.93
N ALA A 363 14.13 6.70 -11.18
CA ALA A 363 14.20 8.15 -11.41
C ALA A 363 14.74 8.56 -12.80
N HIS A 364 15.34 7.63 -13.54
CA HIS A 364 15.86 7.82 -14.90
C HIS A 364 14.91 7.34 -16.00
N GLU A 365 13.79 6.69 -15.66
CA GLU A 365 12.64 6.49 -16.55
C GLU A 365 11.89 7.83 -16.64
N VAL A 366 12.02 8.52 -17.78
CA VAL A 366 11.56 9.91 -17.95
C VAL A 366 10.62 10.13 -19.15
N GLY A 367 10.14 9.06 -19.78
CA GLY A 367 9.54 9.10 -21.11
C GLY A 367 10.56 8.85 -22.23
N SER A 368 10.10 8.67 -23.46
CA SER A 368 10.93 8.35 -24.63
C SER A 368 10.41 8.99 -25.93
N MET A 369 11.09 8.72 -27.06
CA MET A 369 10.70 9.15 -28.41
C MET A 369 10.49 10.66 -28.56
N GLY A 370 11.24 11.47 -27.80
CA GLY A 370 11.13 12.92 -27.77
C GLY A 370 10.28 13.47 -26.63
N ALA A 371 9.58 12.62 -25.86
CA ALA A 371 8.80 13.00 -24.67
C ALA A 371 9.60 12.90 -23.37
N GLU A 372 10.93 12.89 -23.44
CA GLU A 372 11.80 12.83 -22.26
C GLU A 372 11.55 14.06 -21.35
N GLY A 373 11.34 13.80 -20.07
CA GLY A 373 10.92 14.76 -19.05
C GLY A 373 9.41 14.75 -18.73
N TYR A 374 8.56 14.11 -19.55
CA TYR A 374 7.10 14.07 -19.34
C TYR A 374 6.62 12.88 -18.51
N CYS A 375 7.52 11.95 -18.16
CA CYS A 375 7.36 11.11 -16.98
C CYS A 375 8.34 11.58 -15.88
N VAL A 376 7.85 11.73 -14.65
CA VAL A 376 8.62 12.23 -13.50
C VAL A 376 8.42 11.31 -12.31
N ASN A 377 9.33 10.36 -12.16
CA ASN A 377 9.31 9.40 -11.06
C ASN A 377 10.05 9.93 -9.83
N VAL A 378 9.45 9.75 -8.65
CA VAL A 378 10.04 10.06 -7.33
C VAL A 378 10.15 8.75 -6.51
N PRO A 379 11.11 7.87 -6.83
CA PRO A 379 11.22 6.55 -6.22
C PRO A 379 11.73 6.63 -4.77
N TRP A 380 10.88 6.30 -3.80
CA TRP A 380 11.31 6.24 -2.41
C TRP A 380 12.23 5.03 -2.16
N SER A 381 13.40 5.29 -1.58
CA SER A 381 14.44 4.28 -1.33
C SER A 381 14.17 3.37 -0.13
N ARG A 382 12.99 3.47 0.50
CA ARG A 382 12.58 2.74 1.72
C ARG A 382 11.07 2.90 1.96
N GLY A 383 10.47 2.00 2.74
CA GLY A 383 9.20 2.22 3.46
C GLY A 383 9.34 3.20 4.64
N GLY A 384 8.22 3.44 5.35
CA GLY A 384 8.16 4.42 6.44
C GLY A 384 8.38 5.87 5.99
N VAL A 385 7.85 6.21 4.81
CA VAL A 385 7.81 7.57 4.25
C VAL A 385 6.53 8.24 4.70
N GLY A 386 6.61 9.45 5.24
CA GLY A 386 5.46 10.18 5.79
C GLY A 386 5.33 11.60 5.25
N ASP A 387 4.38 12.35 5.84
CA ASP A 387 3.94 13.67 5.39
C ASP A 387 5.07 14.65 5.03
N ASN A 388 6.17 14.65 5.79
CA ASN A 388 7.29 15.57 5.59
C ASN A 388 8.10 15.27 4.31
N ASP A 389 8.29 14.00 3.96
CA ASP A 389 9.00 13.59 2.74
C ASP A 389 8.13 13.89 1.51
N TYR A 390 6.82 13.56 1.56
CA TYR A 390 5.87 13.88 0.49
C TYR A 390 5.71 15.39 0.28
N CYS A 391 5.48 16.19 1.33
CA CYS A 391 5.34 17.64 1.20
C CYS A 391 6.61 18.29 0.65
N PHE A 392 7.80 17.80 1.03
CA PHE A 392 9.07 18.29 0.51
C PHE A 392 9.26 17.96 -0.99
N ALA A 393 8.90 16.74 -1.43
CA ALA A 393 8.89 16.40 -2.86
C ALA A 393 7.86 17.22 -3.65
N PHE A 394 6.69 17.52 -3.07
CA PHE A 394 5.71 18.40 -3.69
C PHE A 394 6.26 19.82 -3.89
N GLN A 395 6.83 20.41 -2.85
CA GLN A 395 7.36 21.78 -2.87
C GLN A 395 8.56 21.97 -3.82
N HIS A 396 9.35 20.92 -4.05
CA HIS A 396 10.60 21.03 -4.80
C HIS A 396 10.63 20.32 -6.15
N VAL A 397 9.76 19.33 -6.40
CA VAL A 397 9.67 18.59 -7.66
C VAL A 397 8.30 18.78 -8.31
N VAL A 398 7.22 18.36 -7.64
CA VAL A 398 5.88 18.28 -8.26
C VAL A 398 5.36 19.66 -8.66
N LEU A 399 5.29 20.61 -7.71
CA LEU A 399 4.70 21.93 -7.95
C LEU A 399 5.53 22.79 -8.92
N PRO A 400 6.88 22.84 -8.86
CA PRO A 400 7.67 23.55 -9.87
C PRO A 400 7.45 23.02 -11.29
N ILE A 401 7.54 21.71 -11.49
CA ILE A 401 7.36 21.08 -12.81
C ILE A 401 5.92 21.25 -13.30
N ALA A 402 4.92 21.00 -12.45
CA ALA A 402 3.51 21.19 -12.80
C ALA A 402 3.16 22.66 -13.09
N SER A 403 3.81 23.63 -12.43
CA SER A 403 3.61 25.06 -12.71
C SER A 403 4.26 25.50 -14.02
N GLU A 404 5.41 24.93 -14.39
CA GLU A 404 6.05 25.16 -15.69
C GLU A 404 5.28 24.48 -16.83
N PHE A 405 4.80 23.25 -16.61
CA PHE A 405 3.90 22.56 -17.54
C PHE A 405 2.55 23.27 -17.68
N ALA A 406 2.05 23.94 -16.64
CA ALA A 406 0.80 24.72 -16.62
C ALA A 406 -0.40 23.98 -17.24
N PRO A 407 -0.91 22.90 -16.60
CA PRO A 407 -2.00 22.07 -17.12
C PRO A 407 -3.32 22.85 -17.27
N ASP A 408 -4.14 22.42 -18.25
CA ASP A 408 -5.54 22.86 -18.38
C ASP A 408 -6.48 22.04 -17.45
N PHE A 409 -6.04 20.84 -17.02
CA PHE A 409 -6.78 19.91 -16.15
C PHE A 409 -5.83 19.02 -15.32
N THR A 410 -6.19 18.74 -14.06
CA THR A 410 -5.43 17.85 -13.17
C THR A 410 -6.22 16.58 -12.82
N ILE A 411 -5.59 15.42 -12.95
CA ILE A 411 -6.05 14.13 -12.46
C ILE A 411 -5.12 13.71 -11.31
N ILE A 412 -5.68 13.14 -10.25
CA ILE A 412 -4.93 12.46 -9.18
C ILE A 412 -5.32 10.99 -9.18
N SER A 413 -4.39 10.11 -9.55
CA SER A 413 -4.43 8.68 -9.22
C SER A 413 -4.15 8.55 -7.72
N ALA A 414 -5.21 8.30 -6.96
CA ALA A 414 -5.23 8.48 -5.52
C ALA A 414 -5.31 7.15 -4.79
N GLY A 415 -4.19 6.42 -4.78
CA GLY A 415 -3.97 5.33 -3.84
C GLY A 415 -3.91 5.83 -2.40
N PHE A 416 -4.42 5.05 -1.46
CA PHE A 416 -4.35 5.35 -0.02
C PHE A 416 -3.55 4.30 0.76
N ASP A 417 -2.64 3.59 0.09
CA ASP A 417 -1.71 2.59 0.65
C ASP A 417 -0.34 3.17 1.04
N ALA A 418 -0.01 4.38 0.59
CA ALA A 418 1.06 5.16 1.23
C ALA A 418 0.69 5.60 2.67
N ALA A 419 -0.55 5.37 3.10
CA ALA A 419 -1.07 5.78 4.39
C ALA A 419 -0.54 4.95 5.58
N ARG A 420 -0.47 5.59 6.75
CA ARG A 420 -0.19 4.95 8.03
C ARG A 420 -1.05 3.69 8.23
N GLY A 421 -0.37 2.57 8.50
CA GLY A 421 -0.99 1.30 8.83
C GLY A 421 -1.57 0.53 7.64
N ASP A 422 -1.31 0.96 6.40
CA ASP A 422 -1.60 0.13 5.24
C ASP A 422 -0.65 -1.09 5.16
N PRO A 423 -1.18 -2.30 4.92
CA PRO A 423 -0.40 -3.55 4.93
C PRO A 423 0.53 -3.74 3.74
N LEU A 424 0.28 -3.10 2.59
CA LEU A 424 1.09 -3.29 1.38
C LEU A 424 2.18 -2.21 1.29
N GLY A 425 1.79 -0.94 1.46
CA GLY A 425 2.74 0.17 1.34
C GLY A 425 3.75 0.26 2.49
N CYS A 426 3.31 0.00 3.72
CA CYS A 426 4.10 0.17 4.95
C CYS A 426 4.77 1.56 5.04
N CYS A 427 4.03 2.59 4.65
CA CYS A 427 4.39 4.01 4.77
C CYS A 427 3.59 4.68 5.92
N ASP A 428 3.80 5.98 6.12
CA ASP A 428 3.31 6.74 7.28
C ASP A 428 2.63 8.07 6.88
N VAL A 429 2.09 8.17 5.66
CA VAL A 429 1.31 9.35 5.25
C VAL A 429 0.02 9.41 6.06
N THR A 430 -0.32 10.57 6.59
CA THR A 430 -1.54 10.78 7.37
C THR A 430 -2.66 11.33 6.49
N PRO A 431 -3.93 11.22 6.93
CA PRO A 431 -5.04 11.93 6.28
C PRO A 431 -4.83 13.46 6.16
N SER A 432 -4.01 14.06 7.03
CA SER A 432 -3.60 15.46 6.92
C SER A 432 -2.56 15.69 5.82
N GLY A 433 -1.65 14.74 5.59
CA GLY A 433 -0.73 14.75 4.45
C GLY A 433 -1.47 14.72 3.11
N TYR A 434 -2.45 13.82 2.95
CA TYR A 434 -3.31 13.80 1.76
C TYR A 434 -4.11 15.09 1.56
N ALA A 435 -4.62 15.71 2.63
CA ALA A 435 -5.25 17.04 2.55
C ALA A 435 -4.26 18.12 2.09
N GLN A 436 -3.04 18.14 2.66
CA GLN A 436 -1.97 19.07 2.28
C GLN A 436 -1.57 18.91 0.80
N MET A 437 -1.39 17.67 0.33
CA MET A 437 -1.11 17.37 -1.09
C MET A 437 -2.24 17.85 -2.01
N THR A 438 -3.50 17.53 -1.69
CA THR A 438 -4.68 18.00 -2.45
C THR A 438 -4.74 19.53 -2.52
N HIS A 439 -4.51 20.20 -1.39
CA HIS A 439 -4.59 21.66 -1.29
C HIS A 439 -3.51 22.35 -2.12
N MET A 440 -2.28 21.84 -2.09
CA MET A 440 -1.18 22.36 -2.91
C MET A 440 -1.46 22.27 -4.41
N LEU A 441 -2.15 21.21 -4.86
CA LEU A 441 -2.52 21.02 -6.27
C LEU A 441 -3.74 21.85 -6.69
N ASN A 442 -4.57 22.30 -5.76
CA ASN A 442 -5.76 23.13 -6.05
C ASN A 442 -5.40 24.53 -6.60
N ALA A 443 -4.13 24.94 -6.52
CA ALA A 443 -3.60 26.13 -7.21
C ALA A 443 -3.35 25.90 -8.71
N LEU A 444 -3.26 24.65 -9.17
CA LEU A 444 -3.09 24.27 -10.57
C LEU A 444 -4.45 24.16 -11.29
N SER A 445 -4.45 24.23 -12.62
CA SER A 445 -5.64 24.01 -13.48
C SER A 445 -6.86 24.90 -13.12
N GLY A 446 -6.66 26.01 -12.39
CA GLY A 446 -7.76 26.83 -11.84
C GLY A 446 -8.67 26.09 -10.84
N GLY A 447 -8.17 25.04 -10.18
CA GLY A 447 -8.94 24.15 -9.31
C GLY A 447 -9.70 23.03 -10.04
N LYS A 448 -9.60 22.94 -11.38
CA LYS A 448 -10.17 21.83 -12.17
C LYS A 448 -9.41 20.53 -11.90
N MET A 449 -9.95 19.74 -10.97
CA MET A 449 -9.30 18.54 -10.44
C MET A 449 -10.27 17.35 -10.39
N LEU A 450 -9.84 16.20 -10.91
CA LEU A 450 -10.48 14.91 -10.69
C LEU A 450 -9.58 14.03 -9.84
N VAL A 451 -10.09 13.51 -8.74
CA VAL A 451 -9.43 12.50 -7.91
C VAL A 451 -10.04 11.13 -8.24
N ILE A 452 -9.22 10.11 -8.46
CA ILE A 452 -9.66 8.74 -8.82
C ILE A 452 -9.08 7.78 -7.78
N LEU A 453 -9.91 6.96 -7.14
CA LEU A 453 -9.42 5.96 -6.20
C LEU A 453 -8.63 4.86 -6.94
N GLU A 454 -7.39 4.61 -6.50
CA GLU A 454 -6.55 3.50 -6.94
C GLU A 454 -6.44 2.45 -5.80
N GLY A 455 -5.26 2.25 -5.20
CA GLY A 455 -5.00 1.34 -4.09
C GLY A 455 -5.37 1.84 -2.69
N GLY A 456 -4.75 1.26 -1.66
CA GLY A 456 -5.11 1.43 -0.25
C GLY A 456 -6.11 0.39 0.27
N TYR A 457 -5.72 -0.33 1.33
CA TYR A 457 -6.32 -1.62 1.72
C TYR A 457 -6.66 -1.72 3.22
N ASN A 458 -6.13 -0.81 4.04
CA ASN A 458 -6.60 -0.56 5.41
C ASN A 458 -7.87 0.32 5.40
N LEU A 459 -9.03 -0.28 5.69
CA LEU A 459 -10.34 0.37 5.61
C LEU A 459 -10.42 1.68 6.43
N ARG A 460 -9.79 1.72 7.61
CA ARG A 460 -9.77 2.89 8.49
C ARG A 460 -8.96 4.04 7.91
N SER A 461 -7.80 3.74 7.35
CA SER A 461 -6.89 4.73 6.76
C SER A 461 -7.47 5.29 5.46
N ILE A 462 -7.95 4.45 4.53
CA ILE A 462 -8.54 4.92 3.28
C ILE A 462 -9.80 5.78 3.51
N SER A 463 -10.68 5.38 4.44
CA SER A 463 -11.88 6.14 4.79
C SER A 463 -11.54 7.52 5.34
N SER A 464 -10.51 7.60 6.19
CA SER A 464 -10.05 8.85 6.80
C SER A 464 -9.40 9.78 5.77
N SER A 465 -8.53 9.24 4.90
CA SER A 465 -7.83 9.99 3.86
C SER A 465 -8.76 10.47 2.76
N ALA A 466 -9.64 9.62 2.22
CA ALA A 466 -10.63 10.02 1.20
C ALA A 466 -11.58 11.12 1.72
N THR A 467 -12.07 10.99 2.96
CA THR A 467 -12.88 12.03 3.63
C THR A 467 -12.13 13.35 3.76
N LYS A 468 -10.82 13.32 4.06
CA LYS A 468 -9.97 14.52 4.13
C LYS A 468 -9.74 15.16 2.76
N VAL A 469 -9.46 14.37 1.72
CA VAL A 469 -9.29 14.86 0.34
C VAL A 469 -10.57 15.54 -0.16
N ILE A 470 -11.74 14.92 0.02
CA ILE A 470 -13.02 15.47 -0.47
C ILE A 470 -13.40 16.77 0.27
N LYS A 471 -13.06 16.90 1.56
CA LYS A 471 -13.20 18.18 2.29
C LYS A 471 -12.35 19.31 1.72
N VAL A 472 -11.17 19.03 1.16
CA VAL A 472 -10.36 20.02 0.46
C VAL A 472 -11.01 20.41 -0.88
N LEU A 473 -11.58 19.44 -1.63
CA LEU A 473 -12.32 19.72 -2.87
C LEU A 473 -13.53 20.65 -2.62
N LEU A 474 -14.27 20.39 -1.54
CA LEU A 474 -15.39 21.20 -1.03
C LEU A 474 -14.95 22.57 -0.49
N GLY A 475 -13.68 22.73 -0.09
CA GLY A 475 -13.14 23.96 0.48
C GLY A 475 -13.31 24.11 2.00
N ASP A 476 -13.66 23.05 2.72
CA ASP A 476 -13.80 23.06 4.19
C ASP A 476 -12.47 23.21 4.91
N GLU A 477 -11.46 22.49 4.40
CA GLU A 477 -10.17 22.35 5.06
C GLU A 477 -9.08 23.06 4.25
N SER A 478 -8.75 24.28 4.67
CA SER A 478 -7.38 24.78 4.49
C SER A 478 -6.50 24.04 5.51
N PRO A 479 -5.56 23.19 5.09
CA PRO A 479 -4.78 22.37 6.00
C PRO A 479 -3.92 23.24 6.91
N VAL A 480 -4.05 23.06 8.23
CA VAL A 480 -3.29 23.81 9.23
C VAL A 480 -1.96 23.09 9.47
N CYS A 481 -0.98 23.39 8.63
CA CYS A 481 0.42 22.99 8.83
C CYS A 481 1.33 24.15 8.44
N GLU A 482 2.16 24.64 9.37
CA GLU A 482 3.17 25.65 9.05
C GLU A 482 4.35 24.98 8.33
N PRO A 483 4.58 25.24 7.02
CA PRO A 483 5.54 24.45 6.25
C PRO A 483 7.01 24.68 6.62
N GLU A 484 7.29 25.72 7.41
CA GLU A 484 8.64 26.24 7.64
C GLU A 484 9.56 25.34 8.50
N ASN A 485 9.02 24.29 9.13
CA ASN A 485 9.77 23.47 10.11
C ASN A 485 9.84 21.95 9.83
N SER A 486 9.07 21.41 8.87
CA SER A 486 9.05 19.96 8.59
C SER A 486 10.16 19.54 7.63
N PHE A 487 11.41 19.45 8.13
CA PHE A 487 12.53 18.94 7.33
C PHE A 487 12.27 17.50 6.82
N PRO A 488 12.65 17.17 5.58
CA PRO A 488 12.58 15.80 5.05
C PRO A 488 13.55 14.88 5.81
N THR A 489 13.30 13.57 5.69
CA THR A 489 14.25 12.56 6.11
C THR A 489 15.47 12.53 5.19
N LYS A 490 16.59 11.93 5.63
CA LYS A 490 17.79 11.80 4.79
C LYS A 490 17.52 11.01 3.50
N ALA A 491 16.56 10.08 3.52
CA ALA A 491 16.18 9.30 2.35
C ALA A 491 15.38 10.17 1.36
N GLY A 492 14.29 10.80 1.81
CA GLY A 492 13.45 11.66 0.95
C GLY A 492 14.24 12.81 0.32
N LEU A 493 15.14 13.46 1.07
CA LEU A 493 16.04 14.48 0.51
C LEU A 493 17.00 13.91 -0.55
N GLN A 494 17.49 12.67 -0.40
CA GLN A 494 18.39 12.07 -1.37
C GLN A 494 17.64 11.69 -2.66
N THR A 495 16.44 11.10 -2.56
CA THR A 495 15.55 10.87 -3.70
C THR A 495 15.24 12.18 -4.42
N VAL A 496 14.84 13.24 -3.70
CA VAL A 496 14.52 14.53 -4.32
C VAL A 496 15.74 15.16 -5.02
N LEU A 497 16.94 15.10 -4.42
CA LEU A 497 18.16 15.60 -5.09
C LEU A 497 18.49 14.82 -6.37
N GLU A 498 18.33 13.50 -6.36
CA GLU A 498 18.55 12.64 -7.54
C GLU A 498 17.56 12.95 -8.68
N VAL A 499 16.27 13.06 -8.36
CA VAL A 499 15.22 13.43 -9.32
C VAL A 499 15.48 14.82 -9.89
N LEU A 500 15.87 15.79 -9.06
CA LEU A 500 16.22 17.14 -9.50
C LEU A 500 17.45 17.16 -10.44
N GLU A 501 18.49 16.36 -10.17
CA GLU A 501 19.69 16.24 -11.01
C GLU A 501 19.41 15.57 -12.37
N ILE A 502 18.33 14.78 -12.47
CA ILE A 502 17.84 14.23 -13.74
C ILE A 502 16.94 15.22 -14.46
N GLN A 503 15.92 15.76 -13.77
CA GLN A 503 14.84 16.57 -14.36
C GLN A 503 15.26 18.00 -14.74
N MET A 504 16.35 18.53 -14.18
CA MET A 504 16.93 19.83 -14.59
C MET A 504 17.35 19.89 -16.07
N LYS A 505 17.42 18.75 -16.77
CA LYS A 505 17.67 18.66 -18.22
C LYS A 505 16.46 19.04 -19.07
N PHE A 506 15.26 18.91 -18.50
CA PHE A 506 13.97 19.06 -19.19
C PHE A 506 13.16 20.24 -18.63
N TRP A 507 13.29 20.53 -17.34
CA TRP A 507 12.53 21.55 -16.59
C TRP A 507 13.46 22.61 -15.97
N PRO A 508 13.79 23.71 -16.68
CA PRO A 508 14.62 24.80 -16.18
C PRO A 508 14.20 25.38 -14.82
N SER A 509 12.91 25.32 -14.45
CA SER A 509 12.40 25.78 -13.14
C SER A 509 13.06 25.08 -11.94
N VAL A 510 13.57 23.86 -12.09
CA VAL A 510 14.13 23.09 -10.96
C VAL A 510 15.62 23.31 -10.72
N GLU A 511 16.36 23.87 -11.68
CA GLU A 511 17.81 24.13 -11.56
C GLU A 511 18.17 25.11 -10.41
N PRO A 512 17.43 26.23 -10.18
CA PRO A 512 17.65 27.08 -9.02
C PRO A 512 17.35 26.37 -7.68
N ILE A 513 16.34 25.50 -7.65
CA ILE A 513 15.92 24.75 -6.47
C ILE A 513 17.02 23.77 -6.07
N LEU A 514 17.52 22.99 -7.03
CA LEU A 514 18.65 22.07 -6.84
C LEU A 514 19.88 22.79 -6.27
N ARG A 515 20.26 23.95 -6.86
CA ARG A 515 21.41 24.74 -6.37
C ARG A 515 21.22 25.21 -4.92
N ASN A 516 20.01 25.62 -4.54
CA ASN A 516 19.68 26.02 -3.18
C ASN A 516 19.78 24.82 -2.21
N LEU A 517 19.09 23.71 -2.51
CA LEU A 517 19.09 22.51 -1.67
C LEU A 517 20.48 21.91 -1.49
N GLN A 518 21.29 21.82 -2.57
CA GLN A 518 22.69 21.40 -2.47
C GLN A 518 23.51 22.34 -1.57
N SER A 519 23.26 23.65 -1.59
CA SER A 519 23.94 24.63 -0.73
C SER A 519 23.58 24.45 0.75
N LEU A 520 22.28 24.37 1.05
CA LEU A 520 21.76 24.08 2.39
C LEU A 520 22.30 22.76 2.94
N TRP A 521 22.35 21.71 2.12
CA TRP A 521 22.91 20.40 2.49
C TRP A 521 24.41 20.45 2.77
N LYS A 522 25.19 21.17 1.95
CA LYS A 522 26.63 21.40 2.18
C LYS A 522 26.85 22.12 3.52
N MET A 523 26.07 23.16 3.83
CA MET A 523 26.13 23.86 5.13
C MET A 523 25.77 22.94 6.31
N HIS A 524 24.68 22.18 6.21
CA HIS A 524 24.23 21.25 7.26
C HIS A 524 25.27 20.14 7.52
N CYS A 525 25.93 19.63 6.48
CA CYS A 525 27.04 18.68 6.60
C CYS A 525 28.27 19.29 7.28
N LEU A 526 28.61 20.54 6.98
CA LEU A 526 29.70 21.29 7.64
C LEU A 526 29.37 21.58 9.11
N GLU A 527 28.13 21.95 9.43
CA GLU A 527 27.65 22.09 10.80
C GLU A 527 27.76 20.78 11.58
N LYS A 528 27.30 19.66 11.03
CA LYS A 528 27.39 18.33 11.68
C LYS A 528 28.85 17.93 11.92
N LYS A 529 29.75 18.18 10.95
CA LYS A 529 31.21 18.00 11.15
C LYS A 529 31.77 18.93 12.24
N SER A 530 31.33 20.18 12.31
CA SER A 530 31.72 21.14 13.37
C SER A 530 31.22 20.72 14.74
N LYS A 531 29.95 20.29 14.86
CA LYS A 531 29.31 19.81 16.08
C LYS A 531 29.96 18.49 16.56
N GLN A 532 30.28 17.54 15.67
CA GLN A 532 31.08 16.35 16.00
C GLN A 532 32.52 16.71 16.43
N THR A 533 33.17 17.66 15.76
CA THR A 533 34.54 18.09 16.11
C THR A 533 34.56 18.78 17.48
N LYS A 534 33.57 19.60 17.80
CA LYS A 534 33.37 20.17 19.15
C LYS A 534 33.09 19.08 20.19
N LYS A 535 32.31 18.04 19.86
CA LYS A 535 32.04 16.89 20.75
C LYS A 535 33.32 16.08 21.00
N ARG A 536 34.13 15.78 19.98
CA ARG A 536 35.45 15.13 20.11
C ARG A 536 36.44 16.00 20.92
N ARG A 537 36.52 17.31 20.68
CA ARG A 537 37.37 18.23 21.45
C ARG A 537 36.96 18.37 22.93
N ARG A 538 35.73 18.01 23.31
CA ARG A 538 35.30 17.91 24.72
C ARG A 538 35.71 16.60 25.41
N ILE A 539 36.25 15.62 24.69
CA ILE A 539 36.75 14.35 25.24
C ILE A 539 38.29 14.28 25.09
N LEU A 540 38.96 15.38 25.46
CA LEU A 540 40.42 15.44 25.61
C LEU A 540 40.74 15.88 27.04
N ALA A 541 41.38 15.00 27.80
CA ALA A 541 41.80 15.32 29.17
C ALA A 541 42.80 16.50 29.17
N PRO A 542 42.75 17.44 30.14
CA PRO A 542 43.63 18.62 30.13
C PRO A 542 45.11 18.23 30.14
N MET A 543 45.93 18.88 29.32
CA MET A 543 47.35 18.54 29.13
C MET A 543 48.18 18.55 30.43
N TRP A 544 47.79 19.33 31.44
CA TRP A 544 48.46 19.33 32.74
C TRP A 544 48.14 18.11 33.61
N TRP A 545 47.07 17.35 33.34
CA TRP A 545 46.80 16.08 34.07
C TRP A 545 47.90 15.04 33.82
N ARG A 546 48.54 15.07 32.64
CA ARG A 546 49.68 14.22 32.26
C ARG A 546 50.86 14.29 33.25
N TRP A 547 51.02 15.42 33.95
CA TRP A 547 52.13 15.69 34.87
C TRP A 547 51.61 15.92 36.30
N GLY A 548 51.01 14.89 36.92
CA GLY A 548 50.53 14.97 38.31
C GLY A 548 49.69 13.76 38.72
N ARG A 549 49.03 13.87 39.90
CA ARG A 549 48.23 12.78 40.52
C ARG A 549 47.08 12.22 39.65
N LYS A 550 46.73 12.88 38.53
CA LYS A 550 45.69 12.43 37.57
C LYS A 550 46.25 11.87 36.25
N SER A 551 47.57 11.64 36.15
CA SER A 551 48.23 11.18 34.93
C SER A 551 47.71 9.82 34.43
N PHE A 552 47.37 8.91 35.35
CA PHE A 552 46.76 7.61 35.01
C PHE A 552 45.46 7.78 34.21
N LEU A 553 44.53 8.64 34.66
CA LEU A 553 43.29 8.94 33.93
C LEU A 553 43.57 9.61 32.58
N PHE A 554 44.58 10.49 32.48
CA PHE A 554 44.96 11.13 31.22
C PHE A 554 45.43 10.10 30.18
N HIS A 555 46.24 9.12 30.58
CA HIS A 555 46.73 8.07 29.67
C HIS A 555 45.68 7.02 29.31
N LEU A 556 44.73 6.75 30.22
CA LEU A 556 43.56 5.91 29.96
C LEU A 556 42.61 6.56 28.93
N LEU A 557 42.19 7.81 29.17
CA LEU A 557 41.26 8.54 28.29
C LEU A 557 41.84 8.84 26.90
N ASN A 558 43.14 9.04 26.79
CA ASN A 558 43.83 9.25 25.52
C ASN A 558 44.41 7.96 24.89
N GLY A 559 44.00 6.76 25.37
CA GLY A 559 44.26 5.49 24.70
C GLY A 559 45.73 5.06 24.56
N HIS A 560 46.64 5.55 25.42
CA HIS A 560 48.09 5.33 25.28
C HIS A 560 48.64 4.13 26.06
N LEU A 561 47.80 3.39 26.78
CA LEU A 561 48.19 2.19 27.54
C LEU A 561 48.20 0.93 26.64
N ARG A 562 49.30 0.73 25.89
CA ARG A 562 49.59 -0.57 25.26
C ARG A 562 49.95 -1.61 26.34
N VAL A 563 48.99 -2.45 26.71
CA VAL A 563 49.25 -3.65 27.50
C VAL A 563 50.09 -4.62 26.66
N LYS A 564 51.34 -4.86 27.07
CA LYS A 564 52.17 -5.96 26.56
C LYS A 564 51.99 -7.18 27.47
N SER A 565 51.36 -8.24 26.98
CA SER A 565 51.61 -9.57 27.56
C SER A 565 53.03 -10.03 27.24
N LYS A 566 53.64 -10.79 28.15
CA LYS A 566 54.88 -11.52 27.89
C LYS A 566 54.56 -12.97 27.54
N ARG A 567 55.40 -13.60 26.71
CA ARG A 567 55.56 -15.05 26.60
C ARG A 567 56.86 -15.46 27.30
N PHE A 568 57.15 -16.77 27.27
CA PHE A 568 58.18 -17.52 27.98
C PHE A 568 57.82 -17.88 29.43
N CYS A 569 57.93 -19.16 29.83
CA CYS A 569 58.20 -20.33 28.99
C CYS A 569 57.02 -20.63 28.04
#